data_AF-X0XG42-F1
#
_entry.id   AF-X0XG42-F1
#
_cell.length_a   1.000
_cell.length_b   1.000
_cell.length_c   1.000
_cell.angle_alpha   90.00
_cell.angle_beta   90.00
_cell.angle_gamma   90.00
#
_symmetry.space_group_name_H-M   'P 1'
#
loop_
_entity.id
_entity.type
_entity.pdbx_description
1 polymer ?
#
loop_
_entity_poly.entity_id
_entity_poly.type
_entity_poly.pdbx_seq_one_letter_code
_entity_poly.pdbx_strand_id
1 'polypeptide(L)' 'TDITAIEVHATQMAGEIGVKLAANMVMLGFLQQATRLFTEDNLLETIRENVPEWSIDVNLEAARRGIELAKNAGTVLEV' A
#
# COMPACT_ATOMS: atom_id res chain seq x y z
N THR A 1 2.26 27.41 -1.31
CA THR A 1 2.80 26.36 -2.19
C THR A 1 1.66 25.45 -2.54
N ASP A 2 1.44 25.20 -3.83
CA ASP A 2 0.27 24.46 -4.35
C ASP A 2 0.48 22.93 -4.32
N ILE A 3 1.42 22.46 -3.50
CA ILE A 3 1.83 21.06 -3.40
C ILE A 3 1.82 20.65 -1.94
N THR A 4 1.09 19.57 -1.65
CA THR A 4 1.13 18.87 -0.36
C THR A 4 2.06 17.67 -0.47
N ALA A 5 3.13 17.64 0.31
CA ALA A 5 4.03 16.50 0.38
C ALA A 5 3.63 15.57 1.52
N ILE A 6 3.54 14.27 1.25
CA ILE A 6 3.30 13.23 2.25
C ILE A 6 4.45 12.24 2.19
N GLU A 7 5.12 12.05 3.33
CA GLU A 7 6.23 11.13 3.46
C GLU A 7 5.72 9.73 3.80
N VAL A 8 6.20 8.72 3.05
CA VAL A 8 5.87 7.31 3.27
C VAL A 8 7.15 6.49 3.26
N HIS A 9 7.51 5.90 4.40
CA HIS A 9 8.72 5.07 4.56
C HIS A 9 8.53 3.64 4.02
N ALA A 10 8.06 3.50 2.78
CA ALA A 10 7.63 2.21 2.20
C ALA A 10 8.72 1.13 2.21
N THR A 11 9.97 1.48 1.88
CA THR A 11 11.08 0.52 1.86
C THR A 11 11.44 0.01 3.25
N GLN A 12 11.37 0.86 4.28
CA GLN A 12 11.59 0.44 5.65
C GLN A 12 10.49 -0.53 6.09
N MET A 13 9.22 -0.15 5.88
CA MET A 13 8.07 -0.98 6.22
C MET A 13 8.12 -2.35 5.54
N ALA A 14 8.45 -2.39 4.24
CA ALA A 14 8.61 -3.66 3.52
C ALA A 14 9.79 -4.51 4.06
N GLY A 15 10.87 -3.85 4.49
CA GLY A 15 11.99 -4.51 5.14
C GLY A 15 11.61 -5.20 6.46
N GLU A 16 10.72 -4.59 7.25
CA GLU A 16 10.22 -5.13 8.52
C GLU A 16 9.34 -6.39 8.32
N ILE A 17 8.70 -6.54 7.15
CA ILE A 17 7.88 -7.71 6.78
C ILE A 17 8.77 -8.83 6.18
N GLY A 18 10.06 -8.58 5.98
CA GLY A 18 11.03 -9.57 5.51
C GLY A 18 11.25 -9.61 4.00
N VAL A 19 10.54 -8.79 3.22
CA VAL A 19 10.72 -8.70 1.76
C VAL A 19 10.79 -7.24 1.33
N LYS A 20 12.01 -6.71 1.21
CA LYS A 20 12.28 -5.32 0.76
C LYS A 20 11.61 -4.98 -0.58
N LEU A 21 11.41 -5.97 -1.46
CA LEU A 21 10.77 -5.78 -2.75
C LEU A 21 9.26 -5.47 -2.66
N ALA A 22 8.62 -5.65 -1.50
CA ALA A 22 7.19 -5.37 -1.30
C ALA A 22 6.88 -3.88 -1.01
N ALA A 23 7.86 -2.98 -1.13
CA ALA A 23 7.67 -1.53 -0.89
C ALA A 23 6.63 -0.90 -1.83
N ASN A 24 6.54 -1.38 -3.07
CA ASN A 24 5.51 -0.97 -4.01
C ASN A 24 4.09 -1.32 -3.50
N MET A 25 3.91 -2.46 -2.85
CA MET A 25 2.63 -2.85 -2.28
C MET A 25 2.21 -1.95 -1.13
N VAL A 26 3.16 -1.54 -0.27
CA VAL A 26 2.91 -0.52 0.76
C VAL A 26 2.37 0.77 0.12
N MET A 27 2.99 1.22 -0.98
CA MET A 27 2.51 2.40 -1.69
C MET A 27 1.13 2.20 -2.34
N LEU A 28 0.85 1.04 -2.94
CA LEU A 28 -0.45 0.75 -3.54
C LEU A 28 -1.57 0.74 -2.50
N GLY A 29 -1.31 0.15 -1.33
CA GLY A 29 -2.25 0.20 -0.21
C GLY A 29 -2.48 1.62 0.30
N PHE A 30 -1.41 2.40 0.46
CA PHE A 30 -1.51 3.80 0.87
C PHE A 30 -2.35 4.62 -0.12
N LEU A 31 -2.04 4.50 -1.42
CA LEU A 31 -2.77 5.21 -2.48
C LEU A 31 -4.22 4.77 -2.56
N GLN A 32 -4.51 3.48 -2.46
CA GLN A 32 -5.89 2.97 -2.45
C GLN A 32 -6.72 3.67 -1.38
N GLN A 33 -6.24 3.70 -0.13
CA GLN A 33 -6.96 4.31 0.96
C GLN A 33 -7.05 5.83 0.84
N ALA A 34 -5.94 6.47 0.45
CA ALA A 34 -5.85 7.92 0.34
C ALA A 34 -6.76 8.47 -0.77
N THR A 35 -6.90 7.74 -1.87
CA THR A 35 -7.62 8.19 -3.07
C THR A 35 -9.01 7.59 -3.25
N ARG A 36 -9.24 6.39 -2.73
CA ARG A 36 -10.45 5.57 -2.94
C ARG A 36 -10.82 5.34 -4.41
N LEU A 37 -9.85 5.41 -5.33
CA LEU A 37 -10.06 5.15 -6.77
C LEU A 37 -10.58 3.73 -7.07
N PHE A 38 -10.30 2.78 -6.18
CA PHE A 38 -10.77 1.41 -6.24
C PHE A 38 -10.99 0.87 -4.81
N THR A 39 -11.76 -0.21 -4.68
CA THR A 39 -12.05 -0.81 -3.39
C THR A 39 -10.84 -1.54 -2.81
N GLU A 40 -10.80 -1.69 -1.48
CA GLU A 40 -9.79 -2.51 -0.79
C GLU A 40 -9.80 -3.94 -1.35
N ASP A 41 -10.99 -4.53 -1.55
CA ASP A 41 -11.12 -5.88 -2.09
C ASP A 41 -10.55 -6.02 -3.50
N ASN A 42 -10.83 -5.07 -4.39
CA ASN A 42 -10.27 -5.11 -5.75
C ASN A 42 -8.74 -5.04 -5.76
N LEU A 43 -8.14 -4.25 -4.85
CA LEU A 43 -6.68 -4.22 -4.71
C LEU A 43 -6.15 -5.60 -4.28
N LEU A 44 -6.72 -6.17 -3.23
CA LEU A 44 -6.22 -7.42 -2.64
C LEU A 44 -6.42 -8.60 -3.59
N GLU A 45 -7.53 -8.65 -4.32
CA GLU A 45 -7.77 -9.64 -5.38
C GLU A 45 -6.75 -9.49 -6.51
N THR A 46 -6.56 -8.27 -7.03
CA THR A 46 -5.57 -7.98 -8.08
C THR A 46 -4.16 -8.41 -7.66
N ILE A 47 -3.77 -8.15 -6.40
CA ILE A 47 -2.47 -8.61 -5.89
C ILE A 47 -2.35 -10.13 -5.96
N ARG A 48 -3.37 -10.88 -5.51
CA ARG A 48 -3.36 -12.35 -5.55
C ARG A 48 -3.20 -12.90 -6.97
N GLU A 49 -3.82 -12.25 -7.94
CA GLU A 49 -3.78 -12.69 -9.35
C GLU A 49 -2.46 -12.37 -10.06
N ASN A 50 -1.72 -11.34 -9.60
CA ASN A 50 -0.59 -10.79 -10.35
C ASN A 50 0.78 -11.03 -9.72
N VAL A 51 0.86 -11.49 -8.46
CA VAL A 51 2.14 -11.82 -7.82
C VAL A 51 2.40 -13.33 -7.82
N PRO A 52 3.67 -13.77 -7.80
CA PRO A 52 3.99 -15.18 -7.64
C PRO A 52 3.38 -15.79 -6.37
N GLU A 53 2.87 -17.01 -6.46
CA GLU A 53 2.14 -17.71 -5.38
C GLU A 53 2.89 -17.69 -4.04
N TRP A 54 4.20 -17.97 -4.06
CA TRP A 54 5.07 -17.97 -2.87
C TRP A 54 5.20 -16.62 -2.18
N SER A 55 4.78 -15.54 -2.83
CA SER A 55 4.89 -14.16 -2.34
C SER A 55 3.54 -13.49 -2.06
N ILE A 56 2.42 -14.19 -2.20
CA ILE A 56 1.09 -13.61 -2.01
C ILE A 56 0.95 -12.98 -0.62
N ASP A 57 1.23 -13.74 0.44
CA ASP A 57 0.99 -13.29 1.82
C ASP A 57 1.80 -12.04 2.17
N VAL A 58 3.06 -11.99 1.76
CA VAL A 58 3.92 -10.82 2.04
C VAL A 58 3.50 -9.57 1.26
N ASN A 59 3.03 -9.73 0.02
CA ASN A 59 2.53 -8.59 -0.77
C ASN A 59 1.19 -8.09 -0.22
N LEU A 60 0.29 -8.99 0.21
CA LEU A 60 -0.96 -8.63 0.85
C LEU A 60 -0.74 -7.91 2.18
N GLU A 61 0.15 -8.41 3.03
CA GLU A 61 0.51 -7.76 4.29
C GLU A 61 1.10 -6.36 4.05
N ALA A 62 2.02 -6.22 3.08
CA ALA A 62 2.58 -4.93 2.73
C ALA A 62 1.50 -3.93 2.27
N ALA A 63 0.55 -4.35 1.42
CA ALA A 63 -0.57 -3.51 1.02
C ALA A 63 -1.46 -3.12 2.21
N ARG A 64 -1.79 -4.05 3.11
CA ARG A 64 -2.57 -3.75 4.31
C ARG A 64 -1.90 -2.71 5.19
N ARG A 65 -0.58 -2.78 5.40
CA ARG A 65 0.14 -1.76 6.16
C ARG A 65 0.11 -0.38 5.49
N GLY A 66 0.16 -0.33 4.17
CA GLY A 66 -0.05 0.91 3.41
C GLY A 66 -1.43 1.53 3.67
N ILE A 67 -2.48 0.70 3.62
CA ILE A 67 -3.86 1.10 3.91
C ILE A 67 -3.98 1.64 5.33
N GLU A 68 -3.45 0.90 6.32
CA GLU A 68 -3.48 1.31 7.72
C GLU A 68 -2.74 2.63 7.96
N LEU A 69 -1.59 2.83 7.31
CA LEU A 69 -0.84 4.07 7.40
C LEU A 69 -1.68 5.27 6.94
N ALA A 70 -2.33 5.17 5.78
CA ALA A 70 -3.20 6.23 5.28
C ALA A 70 -4.43 6.45 6.17
N LYS A 71 -5.04 5.38 6.71
CA LYS A 71 -6.16 5.47 7.68
C LYS A 71 -5.72 6.23 8.94
N ASN A 72 -4.59 5.86 9.52
CA ASN A 72 -4.07 6.46 10.76
C ASN A 72 -3.63 7.92 10.57
N ALA A 73 -3.09 8.25 9.39
CA ALA A 73 -2.72 9.62 9.04
C ALA A 73 -3.92 10.51 8.66
N GLY A 74 -5.12 9.93 8.52
CA GLY A 74 -6.30 10.65 8.04
C GLY A 74 -6.13 11.21 6.63
N THR A 75 -5.26 10.59 5.81
CA THR A 75 -4.94 11.08 4.48
C THR A 75 -6.12 10.88 3.53
N VAL A 76 -6.55 11.98 2.91
CA VAL A 76 -7.52 11.98 1.80
C VAL A 76 -6.94 12.85 0.70
N LEU A 77 -6.83 12.29 -0.50
CA LEU A 77 -6.35 12.94 -1.70
C LEU A 77 -7.50 13.06 -2.70
N GLU A 78 -7.72 14.27 -3.21
CA GLU A 78 -8.61 14.49 -4.35
C GLU A 78 -7.88 14.08 -5.64
N VAL A 79 -8.52 13.26 -6.46
CA VAL A 79 -7.99 12.75 -7.74
C VAL A 79 -9.04 12.83 -8.83
#